data_AF-A0A1K1LYE4-F1
#
_entry.id   AF-A0A1K1LYE4-F1
#
_cell.length_a   1.000
_cell.length_b   1.000
_cell.length_c   1.000
_cell.angle_alpha   90.00
_cell.angle_beta   90.00
_cell.angle_gamma   90.00
#
_symmetry.space_group_name_H-M   'P 1'
#
loop_
_entity.id
_entity.type
_entity.pdbx_description
1 polymer ?
#
loop_
_entity_poly.entity_id
_entity_poly.type
_entity_poly.pdbx_seq_one_letter_code
_entity_poly.pdbx_strand_id
1 'polypeptide(L)'
;MPSIKIKKQSESAIVAFGNSGLPLSQRDDLLDLAIIARQSQDPTLLNHFEELPPLDQLLKQKVLPLLPVINSLPKNTEDNQESSPSDTQE
;
A
#
# COMPACT_ATOMS: atom_id res chain seq x y z
N MET A 1 2.79 -9.61 13.06
CA MET A 1 2.87 -8.92 11.76
C MET A 1 2.85 -9.99 10.67
N PRO A 2 2.04 -9.88 9.60
CA PRO A 2 2.12 -10.81 8.49
C PRO A 2 3.43 -10.54 7.74
N SER A 3 4.42 -11.40 7.98
CA SER A 3 5.67 -11.41 7.22
C SER A 3 5.39 -12.03 5.86
N ILE A 4 5.68 -11.30 4.77
CA ILE A 4 5.58 -11.85 3.42
C ILE A 4 6.57 -13.03 3.32
N LYS A 5 6.03 -14.22 3.04
CA LYS A 5 6.84 -15.43 2.89
C LYS A 5 7.10 -15.71 1.42
N ILE A 6 8.37 -15.76 1.07
CA ILE A 6 8.85 -16.25 -0.22
C ILE A 6 9.09 -17.75 -0.14
N LYS A 7 8.89 -18.45 -1.26
CA LYS A 7 9.25 -19.88 -1.35
C LYS A 7 10.76 -20.01 -1.19
N LYS A 8 11.21 -21.01 -0.44
CA LYS A 8 12.65 -21.35 -0.31
C LYS A 8 13.36 -21.49 -1.66
N GLN A 9 12.68 -22.07 -2.65
CA GLN A 9 13.22 -22.23 -4.00
C GLN A 9 13.41 -20.90 -4.75
N SER A 10 12.69 -19.86 -4.33
CA SER A 10 12.73 -18.53 -4.91
C SER A 10 13.63 -17.57 -4.12
N GLU A 11 14.26 -18.01 -3.01
CA GLU A 11 15.18 -17.16 -2.23
C GLU A 11 16.35 -16.63 -3.07
N SER A 12 16.84 -17.44 -4.00
CA SER A 12 17.89 -17.10 -4.96
C SER A 12 17.37 -16.51 -6.27
N ALA A 13 16.05 -16.42 -6.45
CA ALA A 13 15.47 -15.84 -7.66
C ALA A 13 15.76 -14.34 -7.68
N ILE A 14 16.40 -13.90 -8.77
CA ILE A 14 16.78 -12.50 -8.97
C ILE A 14 15.61 -11.79 -9.63
N VAL A 15 15.04 -10.80 -8.94
CA VAL A 15 13.99 -9.95 -9.48
C VAL A 15 14.54 -8.53 -9.62
N ALA A 16 14.45 -7.98 -10.83
CA ALA A 16 14.82 -6.59 -11.09
C ALA A 16 13.66 -5.68 -10.70
N PHE A 17 13.85 -4.89 -9.65
CA PHE A 17 12.85 -3.94 -9.16
C PHE A 17 13.54 -2.69 -8.61
N GLY A 18 13.07 -1.51 -9.04
CA GLY A 18 13.60 -0.22 -8.57
C GLY A 18 15.08 -0.01 -8.87
N ASN A 19 15.52 -0.23 -10.12
CA ASN A 19 16.93 -0.13 -10.55
C ASN A 19 17.90 -1.12 -9.88
N SER A 20 17.41 -2.10 -9.10
CA SER A 20 18.23 -3.11 -8.44
C SER A 20 17.73 -4.52 -8.73
N GLY A 21 18.64 -5.37 -9.22
CA GLY A 21 18.42 -6.79 -9.48
C GLY A 21 19.04 -7.64 -8.37
N LEU A 22 18.35 -7.71 -7.23
CA LEU A 22 18.79 -8.50 -6.08
C LEU A 22 17.95 -9.77 -5.92
N PRO A 23 18.54 -10.84 -5.34
CA PRO A 23 17.79 -12.04 -4.99
C PRO A 23 16.77 -11.74 -3.89
N LEU A 24 15.58 -12.35 -3.98
CA LEU A 24 14.46 -12.09 -3.07
C LEU A 24 14.81 -12.21 -1.58
N SER A 25 15.71 -13.13 -1.22
CA SER A 25 16.19 -13.29 0.16
C SER A 25 16.99 -12.11 0.72
N GLN A 26 17.57 -11.28 -0.14
CA GLN A 26 18.40 -10.13 0.24
C GLN A 26 17.67 -8.80 0.08
N ARG A 27 16.36 -8.84 -0.16
CA ARG A 27 15.52 -7.66 -0.40
C ARG A 27 14.77 -7.25 0.86
N ASP A 28 14.86 -5.98 1.21
CA ASP A 28 14.06 -5.38 2.30
C ASP A 28 12.68 -4.88 1.80
N ASP A 29 12.50 -4.75 0.49
CA ASP A 29 11.33 -4.20 -0.20
C ASP A 29 10.33 -5.28 -0.67
N LEU A 30 10.32 -6.44 -0.01
CA LEU A 30 9.41 -7.54 -0.32
C LEU A 30 7.93 -7.17 -0.27
N LEU A 31 7.56 -6.21 0.59
CA LEU A 31 6.19 -5.70 0.68
C LEU A 31 5.77 -4.96 -0.58
N ASP A 32 6.65 -4.11 -1.13
CA ASP A 32 6.36 -3.37 -2.36
C ASP A 32 6.28 -4.32 -3.55
N LEU A 33 7.17 -5.30 -3.59
CA LEU A 33 7.14 -6.33 -4.62
C LEU A 33 5.87 -7.18 -4.56
N ALA A 34 5.41 -7.52 -3.35
CA ALA A 34 4.15 -8.22 -3.12
C ALA A 34 2.92 -7.42 -3.59
N ILE A 35 2.91 -6.10 -3.34
CA ILE A 35 1.86 -5.19 -3.82
C ILE A 35 1.82 -5.20 -5.34
N ILE A 36 2.98 -5.07 -6.00
CA ILE A 36 3.07 -5.05 -7.46
C ILE A 36 2.66 -6.39 -8.05
N ALA A 37 3.14 -7.51 -7.49
CA ALA A 37 2.75 -8.84 -7.91
C ALA A 37 1.22 -9.03 -7.88
N ARG A 38 0.56 -8.49 -6.84
CA ARG A 38 -0.91 -8.52 -6.72
C ARG A 38 -1.62 -7.53 -7.65
N GLN A 39 -1.10 -6.33 -7.84
CA GLN A 39 -1.68 -5.32 -8.74
C GLN A 39 -1.57 -5.73 -10.20
N SER A 40 -0.40 -6.17 -10.63
CA SER A 40 -0.11 -6.58 -12.00
C SER A 40 -0.64 -7.98 -12.32
N GLN A 41 -1.05 -8.75 -11.32
CA GLN A 41 -1.46 -10.15 -11.43
C GLN A 41 -0.47 -11.02 -12.21
N ASP A 42 0.83 -10.70 -12.10
CA ASP A 42 1.86 -11.39 -12.88
C ASP A 42 2.13 -12.79 -12.29
N PRO A 43 1.85 -13.87 -13.04
CA PRO A 43 2.04 -15.23 -12.55
C PRO A 43 3.51 -15.56 -12.24
N THR A 44 4.48 -14.90 -12.89
CA THR A 44 5.90 -15.13 -12.63
C THR A 44 6.27 -14.65 -11.22
N LEU A 45 5.86 -13.44 -10.85
CA LEU A 45 6.06 -12.91 -9.51
C LEU A 45 5.23 -13.64 -8.45
N LEU A 46 3.95 -13.90 -8.72
CA LEU A 46 3.06 -14.61 -7.79
C LEU A 46 3.60 -16.00 -7.45
N ASN A 47 4.25 -16.68 -8.41
CA ASN A 47 4.85 -17.99 -8.18
C ASN A 47 6.02 -17.98 -7.19
N HIS A 48 6.67 -16.83 -6.99
CA HIS A 48 7.80 -16.73 -6.06
C HIS A 48 7.38 -16.64 -4.59
N PHE A 49 6.15 -16.22 -4.31
CA PHE A 49 5.60 -16.11 -2.97
C PHE A 49 4.87 -17.41 -2.57
N GLU A 50 4.94 -17.78 -1.29
CA GLU A 50 4.13 -18.88 -0.75
C GLU A 50 2.70 -18.42 -0.49
N GLU A 51 2.57 -17.34 0.28
CA GLU A 51 1.30 -16.84 0.74
C GLU A 51 1.31 -15.31 0.61
N LEU A 52 0.45 -14.82 -0.27
CA LEU A 52 0.29 -13.41 -0.56
C LEU A 52 -1.08 -12.95 -0.04
N PRO A 53 -1.14 -12.08 0.97
CA PRO A 53 -2.41 -11.53 1.44
C PRO A 53 -3.08 -10.67 0.33
N PRO A 54 -4.36 -10.32 0.50
CA PRO A 54 -5.08 -9.45 -0.44
C PRO A 54 -4.46 -8.05 -0.50
N LEU A 55 -4.64 -7.39 -1.65
CA LEU A 55 -4.04 -6.08 -1.93
C LEU A 55 -4.39 -5.03 -0.87
N ASP A 56 -5.63 -4.98 -0.41
CA ASP A 56 -6.07 -4.08 0.67
C ASP A 56 -5.26 -4.24 1.96
N GLN A 57 -4.85 -5.48 2.28
CA GLN A 57 -4.08 -5.75 3.48
C GLN A 57 -2.62 -5.32 3.31
N LEU A 58 -2.04 -5.56 2.13
CA LEU A 58 -0.70 -5.09 1.77
C LEU A 58 -0.62 -3.55 1.78
N LEU A 59 -1.62 -2.87 1.23
CA LEU A 59 -1.68 -1.41 1.22
C LEU A 59 -1.82 -0.83 2.63
N LYS A 60 -2.63 -1.44 3.50
CA LYS A 60 -2.72 -1.04 4.91
C LYS A 60 -1.36 -1.14 5.61
N GLN A 61 -0.54 -2.15 5.30
CA GLN A 61 0.81 -2.26 5.85
C GLN A 61 1.73 -1.13 5.40
N LYS A 62 1.65 -0.72 4.13
CA LYS A 62 2.42 0.41 3.60
C LYS A 62 1.94 1.77 4.13
N VAL A 63 0.65 1.91 4.42
CA VAL A 63 0.03 3.17 4.87
C VAL A 63 0.11 3.37 6.39
N LEU A 64 0.16 2.30 7.18
CA LEU A 64 0.35 2.36 8.64
C LEU A 64 1.47 3.31 9.12
N PRO A 65 2.66 3.36 8.50
CA PRO A 65 3.70 4.33 8.89
C PRO A 65 3.40 5.79 8.52
N LEU A 66 2.40 6.09 7.68
CA LEU A 66 2.05 7.45 7.24
C LEU A 66 0.97 8.12 8.11
N LEU A 67 0.32 7.36 8.99
CA LEU A 67 -0.82 7.85 9.78
C LEU A 67 -0.52 8.86 10.89
N PRO A 68 0.69 9.07 11.46
CA PRO A 68 0.86 10.12 12.45
C PRO A 68 0.86 11.54 11.84
N VAL A 69 0.92 11.69 10.50
CA VAL A 69 1.06 13.02 9.86
C VAL A 69 -0.27 13.71 9.60
N ILE A 70 -1.37 12.98 9.42
CA ILE A 70 -2.69 13.59 9.11
C ILE A 70 -3.33 14.27 10.32
N ASN A 71 -2.95 13.92 11.56
CA ASN A 71 -3.41 14.63 12.75
C ASN A 71 -2.65 15.94 13.03
N SER A 72 -1.60 16.25 12.26
CA SER A 72 -0.80 17.47 12.40
C SER A 72 -1.11 18.52 11.32
N LEU A 73 -2.00 18.22 10.37
CA LEU A 73 -2.51 19.23 9.44
C LEU A 73 -3.50 20.13 10.20
N PRO A 74 -3.27 21.45 10.29
CA PRO A 74 -4.25 22.35 10.86
C PRO A 74 -5.53 22.23 10.02
N LYS A 75 -6.63 21.82 10.67
CA LYS A 75 -7.97 22.00 10.12
C LYS A 75 -8.16 23.51 9.93
N ASN A 76 -7.97 24.01 8.72
CA ASN A 76 -8.41 25.36 8.41
C ASN A 76 -9.94 25.34 8.46
N THR A 77 -10.44 25.82 9.59
CA THR A 77 -11.82 26.21 9.85
C THR A 77 -12.19 27.29 8.84
N GLU A 78 -12.93 26.92 7.80
CA GLU A 78 -13.85 27.86 7.14
C GLU A 78 -15.25 27.57 7.70
N ASP A 79 -15.44 28.05 8.93
CA ASP A 79 -16.74 28.42 9.45
C ASP A 79 -17.18 29.66 8.68
N ASN A 80 -18.17 29.52 7.81
CA ASN A 80 -19.03 30.64 7.46
C ASN A 80 -20.46 30.13 7.52
N GLN A 81 -21.04 30.31 8.71
CA GLN A 81 -22.47 30.46 8.88
C GLN A 81 -22.96 31.59 7.98
N GLU A 82 -23.86 31.31 7.04
CA GLU A 82 -24.85 32.30 6.65
C GLU A 82 -26.23 31.64 6.67
N SER A 83 -26.92 31.97 7.76
CA SER A 83 -28.32 31.81 8.11
C SER A 83 -29.31 31.81 6.93
N SER A 84 -30.24 30.85 6.95
CA SER A 84 -31.57 30.99 6.34
C SER A 84 -32.30 32.23 6.92
N PRO A 85 -33.26 32.90 6.24
CA PRO A 85 -34.55 32.26 5.93
C PRO A 85 -35.37 32.81 4.72
N SER A 86 -36.48 32.11 4.48
CA SER A 86 -37.79 32.64 4.02
C SER A 86 -38.12 32.69 2.52
N ASP A 87 -38.96 31.71 2.14
CA ASP A 87 -40.30 31.90 1.55
C ASP A 87 -40.53 33.14 0.67
N THR A 88 -40.75 32.93 -0.62
CA THR A 88 -41.47 33.88 -1.48
C THR A 88 -42.49 33.08 -2.30
N GLN A 89 -43.75 33.22 -1.91
CA GLN A 89 -44.92 32.88 -2.72
C GLN A 89 -45.11 33.96 -3.78
N GLU A 90 -45.45 33.57 -5.01
CA GLU A 90 -46.12 34.43 -6.00
C GLU A 90 -47.36 33.68 -6.54
#